data_AF-A0AA36JKA5-F1
#
_entry.id   AF-A0AA36JKA5-F1
#
_cell.length_a   1.000
_cell.length_b   1.000
_cell.length_c   1.000
_cell.angle_alpha   90.00
_cell.angle_beta   90.00
_cell.angle_gamma   90.00
#
_symmetry.space_group_name_H-M   'P 1'
#
loop_
_entity.id
_entity.type
_entity.pdbx_description
1 polymer ?
#
loop_
_entity_poly.entity_id
_entity_poly.type
_entity_poly.pdbx_seq_one_letter_code
_entity_poly.pdbx_strand_id
1 'polypeptide(L)'
;MCRAKRCVCGLEPRNGARALWISFQNPPISLLSQSEWLDSDQYWQAFVEKHHFYHNHLASAVEDPESKDYDAKQKADLKRNWETFDGRGTTRQNNKLLYQRPSFEYYDVFRGPLIEHMIFYLTKTGGDARTFPEMMPTKWYAEIYDVRFKLYSVLQRRKRQFHESTWAREAFHDFHPHDLEHDGEAYYSKLIAKEATATELCAGRLMGNFILFSDEYVPVQSGTSFYRAVQMDGGKGTFYSLGEDVNCIFYRPAGDALMTPDPVECFQALADHASLTGRKFEPGYAAVLEAFTEILSSRKEGLQGHWFTGPGESSKEAFMRRLKTTDPAHDIYEAYAEEHSERWKNAKALSMDEATKAMPEIERKYAIECEEYKNILYGVNDEMAAAGKLEQEQLAKLADLGELQGKLDGGELVAVNAEGAMSADAVSKALDELDSVRDKSVDMVMATKLPALEKRK
;
A
#
# COMPACT_ATOMS: atom_id res chain seq x y z
N MET A 1 2.61 7.24 62.04
CA MET A 1 4.09 7.24 62.09
C MET A 1 4.60 7.54 60.67
N CYS A 2 4.97 8.78 60.37
CA CYS A 2 5.72 9.10 59.17
C CYS A 2 6.75 10.18 59.51
N ARG A 3 8.02 9.79 59.36
CA ARG A 3 9.13 10.73 59.20
C ARG A 3 8.87 11.53 57.92
N ALA A 4 8.88 12.85 58.00
CA ALA A 4 9.14 13.67 56.84
C ALA A 4 10.19 14.73 57.20
N LYS A 5 11.36 14.56 56.59
CA LYS A 5 12.46 15.50 56.55
C LYS A 5 12.01 16.77 55.81
N ARG A 6 12.57 17.90 56.30
CA ARG A 6 12.72 19.23 55.70
C ARG A 6 12.60 19.29 54.16
N CYS A 7 11.74 20.19 53.71
CA CYS A 7 12.06 21.12 52.62
C CYS A 7 11.68 22.53 53.06
N VAL A 8 12.48 23.49 52.63
CA VAL A 8 12.72 24.81 53.22
C VAL A 8 11.70 25.84 52.73
N CYS A 9 11.05 26.52 53.67
CA CYS A 9 10.16 27.65 53.42
C CYS A 9 10.97 28.93 53.13
N GLY A 10 10.76 29.54 51.97
CA GLY A 10 11.16 30.92 51.68
C GLY A 10 10.13 31.94 52.16
N LEU A 11 9.70 31.88 53.42
CA LEU A 11 8.79 32.85 54.04
C LEU A 11 9.50 33.53 55.21
N GLU A 12 9.48 34.87 55.23
CA GLU A 12 10.07 35.67 56.31
C GLU A 12 9.60 35.18 57.69
N PRO A 13 10.50 34.95 58.66
CA PRO A 13 10.18 34.38 59.98
C PRO A 13 9.08 35.13 60.74
N ARG A 14 8.96 36.44 60.50
CA ARG A 14 7.95 37.31 61.13
C ARG A 14 6.52 37.02 60.63
N ASN A 15 6.35 36.69 59.35
CA ASN A 15 5.04 36.37 58.80
C ASN A 15 4.59 34.97 59.24
N GLY A 16 5.52 34.02 59.33
CA GLY A 16 5.24 32.70 59.91
C GLY A 16 4.80 32.77 61.38
N ALA A 17 5.45 33.60 62.20
CA ALA A 17 5.05 33.81 63.60
C ALA A 17 3.65 34.44 63.74
N ARG A 18 3.31 35.40 62.87
CA ARG A 18 1.96 35.99 62.81
C ARG A 18 0.90 34.97 62.42
N ALA A 19 1.18 34.11 61.44
CA ALA A 19 0.25 33.06 61.01
C ALA A 19 -0.03 32.04 62.13
N LEU A 20 1.00 31.65 62.89
CA LEU A 20 0.82 30.78 64.06
C LEU A 20 -0.03 31.44 65.14
N TRP A 21 0.24 32.71 65.47
CA TRP A 21 -0.54 33.44 66.45
C TRP A 21 -2.03 33.54 66.05
N ILE A 22 -2.32 33.86 64.78
CA ILE A 22 -3.69 33.89 64.24
C ILE A 22 -4.34 32.50 64.34
N SER A 23 -3.64 31.45 63.93
CA SER A 23 -4.18 30.07 63.98
C SER A 23 -4.51 29.59 65.39
N PHE A 24 -3.76 30.02 66.42
CA PHE A 24 -4.03 29.65 67.82
C PHE A 24 -5.21 30.41 68.43
N GLN A 25 -5.50 31.62 67.92
CA GLN A 25 -6.58 32.47 68.43
C GLN A 25 -7.89 32.28 67.65
N ASN A 26 -7.85 31.65 66.47
CA ASN A 26 -9.05 31.34 65.71
C ASN A 26 -9.98 30.40 66.50
N PRO A 27 -11.30 30.67 66.53
CA PRO A 27 -12.25 29.71 67.09
C PRO A 27 -12.26 28.42 66.27
N PRO A 28 -12.68 27.28 66.84
CA PRO A 28 -12.86 26.05 66.09
C PRO A 28 -13.75 26.27 64.87
N ILE A 29 -13.32 25.81 63.69
CA ILE A 29 -14.05 26.05 62.43
C ILE A 29 -15.48 25.50 62.45
N SER A 30 -15.73 24.45 63.24
CA SER A 30 -17.07 23.86 63.42
C SER A 30 -18.04 24.74 64.24
N LEU A 31 -17.55 25.80 64.89
CA LEU A 31 -18.35 26.75 65.70
C LEU A 31 -18.56 28.10 64.98
N LEU A 32 -17.93 28.31 63.82
CA LEU A 32 -18.09 29.51 63.01
C LEU A 32 -19.34 29.41 62.13
N SER A 33 -20.03 30.53 61.92
CA SER A 33 -21.08 30.60 60.89
C SER A 33 -20.46 30.47 59.50
N GLN A 34 -21.08 29.69 58.62
CA GLN A 34 -20.62 29.51 57.24
C GLN A 34 -20.66 30.83 56.45
N SER A 35 -21.64 31.69 56.70
CA SER A 35 -21.73 33.01 56.06
C SER A 35 -20.63 33.94 56.53
N GLU A 36 -20.31 33.94 57.83
CA GLU A 36 -19.25 34.79 58.39
C GLU A 36 -17.86 34.35 57.91
N TRP A 37 -17.64 33.02 57.80
CA TRP A 37 -16.42 32.49 57.22
C TRP A 37 -16.28 32.88 55.74
N LEU A 38 -17.34 32.71 54.94
CA LEU A 38 -17.32 33.06 53.52
C LEU A 38 -17.18 34.57 53.33
N ASP A 39 -17.84 35.42 54.14
CA ASP A 39 -17.70 36.88 54.12
C ASP A 39 -16.26 37.34 54.42
N SER A 40 -15.52 36.57 55.22
CA SER A 40 -14.12 36.85 55.55
C SER A 40 -13.11 36.41 54.48
N ASP A 41 -13.48 35.51 53.56
CA ASP A 41 -12.60 34.92 52.56
C ASP A 41 -13.03 35.25 51.12
N GLN A 42 -12.39 36.27 50.54
CA GLN A 42 -12.67 36.73 49.17
C GLN A 42 -12.30 35.72 48.08
N TYR A 43 -11.38 34.79 48.35
CA TYR A 43 -10.97 33.78 47.37
C TYR A 43 -12.05 32.71 47.22
N TRP A 44 -12.53 32.17 48.34
CA TRP A 44 -13.59 31.16 48.32
C TRP A 44 -14.96 31.74 47.92
N GLN A 45 -15.21 33.04 48.14
CA GLN A 45 -16.37 33.73 47.55
C GLN A 45 -16.39 33.60 46.02
N ALA A 46 -15.28 33.95 45.36
CA ALA A 46 -15.17 33.85 43.91
C ALA A 46 -15.28 32.40 43.41
N PHE A 47 -14.75 31.44 44.17
CA PHE A 47 -14.88 30.01 43.86
C PHE A 47 -16.33 29.52 43.94
N VAL A 48 -17.06 29.90 45.00
CA VAL A 48 -18.47 29.56 45.17
C VAL A 48 -19.31 30.24 44.09
N GLU A 49 -19.07 31.52 43.80
CA GLU A 49 -19.77 32.25 42.72
C GLU A 49 -19.55 31.58 41.36
N LYS A 50 -18.30 31.24 41.02
CA LYS A 50 -17.95 30.52 39.78
C LYS A 50 -18.79 29.26 39.58
N HIS A 51 -18.92 28.44 40.61
CA HIS A 51 -19.49 27.09 40.48
C HIS A 51 -20.96 26.97 40.89
N HIS A 52 -21.48 27.88 41.71
CA HIS A 52 -22.85 27.78 42.22
C HIS A 52 -23.75 28.94 41.76
N PHE A 53 -23.18 30.06 41.29
CA PHE A 53 -23.96 31.16 40.72
C PHE A 53 -24.01 31.09 39.19
N TYR A 54 -22.86 30.89 38.52
CA TYR A 54 -22.82 30.81 37.05
C TYR A 54 -23.22 29.44 36.49
N HIS A 55 -23.27 28.39 37.31
CA HIS A 55 -23.55 27.03 36.89
C HIS A 55 -24.66 26.40 37.74
N ASN A 56 -25.87 26.27 37.17
CA ASN A 56 -27.02 25.68 37.86
C ASN A 56 -27.08 24.14 37.81
N HIS A 57 -26.09 23.51 37.16
CA HIS A 57 -26.06 22.06 36.88
C HIS A 57 -24.96 21.33 37.67
N LEU A 58 -24.11 22.06 38.39
CA LEU A 58 -23.10 21.45 39.25
C LEU A 58 -23.78 20.88 40.50
N ALA A 59 -23.38 19.67 40.89
CA ALA A 59 -23.89 19.04 42.09
C ALA A 59 -23.36 19.80 43.31
N SER A 60 -24.25 20.46 44.06
CA SER A 60 -23.93 21.25 45.26
C SER A 60 -23.30 20.45 46.41
N ALA A 61 -23.17 19.14 46.25
CA ALA A 61 -22.56 18.22 47.22
C ALA A 61 -21.07 17.94 46.94
N VAL A 62 -20.47 18.53 45.89
CA VAL A 62 -19.06 18.33 45.55
C VAL A 62 -18.22 19.48 46.13
N GLU A 63 -17.33 19.15 47.07
CA GLU A 63 -16.46 20.12 47.75
C GLU A 63 -15.45 20.80 46.79
N ASP A 64 -14.93 20.04 45.82
CA ASP A 64 -14.00 20.54 44.80
C ASP A 64 -14.43 20.15 43.37
N PRO A 65 -15.28 20.98 42.72
CA PRO A 65 -15.69 20.79 41.33
C PRO A 65 -14.56 21.00 40.31
N GLU A 66 -13.36 21.42 40.72
CA GLU A 66 -12.18 21.54 39.84
C GLU A 66 -11.17 20.41 40.04
N SER A 67 -11.47 19.45 40.91
CA SER A 67 -10.63 18.28 41.14
C SER A 67 -10.46 17.44 39.85
N LYS A 68 -9.29 16.84 39.67
CA LYS A 68 -8.99 15.98 38.52
C LYS A 68 -9.96 14.80 38.40
N ASP A 69 -10.39 14.26 39.54
CA ASP A 69 -11.33 13.14 39.59
C ASP A 69 -12.73 13.56 39.12
N TYR A 70 -13.18 14.77 39.49
CA TYR A 70 -14.45 15.30 39.02
C TYR A 70 -14.42 15.62 37.52
N ASP A 71 -13.36 16.25 37.01
CA ASP A 71 -13.18 16.51 35.58
C ASP A 71 -13.13 15.22 34.76
N ALA A 72 -12.39 14.21 35.21
CA ALA A 72 -12.34 12.90 34.56
C ALA A 72 -13.72 12.22 34.52
N LYS A 73 -14.48 12.32 35.62
CA LYS A 73 -15.85 11.79 35.68
C LYS A 73 -16.78 12.53 34.72
N GLN A 74 -16.75 13.87 34.70
CA GLN A 74 -17.58 14.66 33.79
C GLN A 74 -17.26 14.36 32.33
N LYS A 75 -15.98 14.22 31.97
CA LYS A 75 -15.55 13.82 30.62
C LYS A 75 -16.06 12.42 30.25
N ALA A 76 -15.99 11.47 31.17
CA ALA A 76 -16.50 10.11 30.96
C ALA A 76 -18.03 10.10 30.80
N ASP A 77 -18.75 10.86 31.63
CA ASP A 77 -20.20 10.99 31.56
C ASP A 77 -20.65 11.67 30.25
N LEU A 78 -19.97 12.73 29.83
CA LEU A 78 -20.22 13.39 28.55
C LEU A 78 -20.02 12.42 27.38
N LYS A 79 -18.90 11.70 27.37
CA LYS A 79 -18.60 10.71 26.33
C LYS A 79 -19.68 9.63 26.26
N ARG A 80 -20.07 9.07 27.41
CA ARG A 80 -21.12 8.05 27.49
C ARG A 80 -22.47 8.56 26.99
N ASN A 81 -22.83 9.81 27.32
CA ASN A 81 -24.08 10.41 26.86
C ASN A 81 -24.10 10.57 25.34
N TRP A 82 -22.99 11.02 24.74
CA TRP A 82 -22.85 11.08 23.29
C TRP A 82 -22.88 9.70 22.63
N GLU A 83 -22.16 8.72 23.18
CA GLU A 83 -22.21 7.33 22.69
C GLU A 83 -23.61 6.73 22.79
N THR A 84 -24.41 7.09 23.79
CA THR A 84 -25.79 6.61 23.93
C THR A 84 -26.73 7.27 22.92
N PHE A 85 -26.52 8.56 22.65
CA PHE A 85 -27.37 9.32 21.74
C PHE A 85 -27.07 9.00 20.27
N ASP A 86 -25.78 8.97 19.90
CA ASP A 86 -25.28 8.93 18.53
C ASP A 86 -24.54 7.63 18.17
N GLY A 87 -24.19 6.78 19.15
CA GLY A 87 -23.42 5.56 18.92
C GLY A 87 -24.21 4.38 18.32
N ARG A 88 -23.51 3.24 18.22
CA ARG A 88 -24.02 2.01 17.57
C ARG A 88 -24.79 1.12 18.55
N GLY A 89 -26.10 0.94 18.39
CA GLY A 89 -26.91 0.01 19.20
C GLY A 89 -28.35 -0.20 18.71
N THR A 90 -29.12 -1.02 19.42
CA THR A 90 -30.57 -1.25 19.20
C THR A 90 -31.45 -0.22 19.93
N THR A 91 -30.88 0.53 20.88
CA THR A 91 -31.56 1.51 21.74
C THR A 91 -31.33 2.97 21.32
N ARG A 92 -31.02 3.22 20.04
CA ARG A 92 -30.61 4.54 19.55
C ARG A 92 -31.73 5.58 19.60
N GLN A 93 -31.39 6.81 19.95
CA GLN A 93 -32.31 7.94 19.96
C GLN A 93 -32.27 8.75 18.66
N ASN A 94 -31.08 9.06 18.14
CA ASN A 94 -30.90 9.95 16.98
C ASN A 94 -30.96 9.23 15.62
N ASN A 95 -30.45 8.00 15.56
CA ASN A 95 -30.27 7.27 14.30
C ASN A 95 -31.51 6.41 13.96
N LYS A 96 -32.67 7.07 13.82
CA LYS A 96 -33.94 6.48 13.39
C LYS A 96 -34.31 7.01 12.00
N LEU A 97 -34.88 6.15 11.15
CA LEU A 97 -35.38 6.52 9.80
C LEU A 97 -34.31 7.03 8.81
N LEU A 98 -33.07 6.54 8.92
CA LEU A 98 -32.02 6.85 7.94
C LEU A 98 -32.20 6.03 6.65
N TYR A 99 -32.87 6.62 5.65
CA TYR A 99 -32.87 6.12 4.28
C TYR A 99 -31.56 6.47 3.55
N GLN A 100 -30.98 7.62 3.88
CA GLN A 100 -29.66 8.05 3.42
C GLN A 100 -28.76 8.16 4.66
N ARG A 101 -27.61 7.48 4.62
CA ARG A 101 -26.66 7.46 5.72
C ARG A 101 -25.62 8.57 5.53
N PRO A 102 -25.21 9.28 6.60
CA PRO A 102 -24.02 10.13 6.53
C PRO A 102 -22.77 9.28 6.28
N SER A 103 -21.69 9.93 5.83
CA SER A 103 -20.44 9.30 5.40
C SER A 103 -19.90 8.26 6.38
N PHE A 104 -19.76 8.60 7.65
CA PHE A 104 -19.23 7.70 8.68
C PHE A 104 -20.07 6.42 8.82
N GLU A 105 -21.39 6.56 8.95
CA GLU A 105 -22.32 5.42 9.07
C GLU A 105 -22.42 4.62 7.77
N TYR A 106 -22.29 5.27 6.62
CA TYR A 106 -22.27 4.61 5.32
C TYR A 106 -21.05 3.69 5.21
N TYR A 107 -19.86 4.22 5.48
CA TYR A 107 -18.62 3.46 5.36
C TYR A 107 -18.41 2.45 6.49
N ASP A 108 -18.93 2.70 7.69
CA ASP A 108 -18.87 1.72 8.79
C ASP A 108 -19.72 0.47 8.49
N VAL A 109 -20.89 0.65 7.87
CA VAL A 109 -21.78 -0.44 7.45
C VAL A 109 -21.29 -1.10 6.17
N PHE A 110 -20.85 -0.33 5.19
CA PHE A 110 -20.45 -0.81 3.87
C PHE A 110 -18.94 -0.65 3.68
N ARG A 111 -18.18 -1.64 4.16
CA ARG A 111 -16.71 -1.67 4.09
C ARG A 111 -16.16 -1.81 2.66
N GLY A 112 -16.86 -2.53 1.78
CA GLY A 112 -16.46 -2.65 0.36
C GLY A 112 -16.36 -1.28 -0.34
N PRO A 113 -17.43 -0.47 -0.35
CA PRO A 113 -17.39 0.90 -0.87
C PRO A 113 -16.34 1.80 -0.22
N LEU A 114 -16.02 1.64 1.08
CA LEU A 114 -14.94 2.40 1.71
C LEU A 114 -13.60 2.13 1.03
N ILE A 115 -13.26 0.86 0.82
CA ILE A 115 -11.99 0.45 0.20
C ILE A 115 -11.94 0.95 -1.25
N GLU A 116 -12.99 0.74 -2.03
CA GLU A 116 -13.08 1.18 -3.43
C GLU A 116 -12.99 2.70 -3.56
N HIS A 117 -13.76 3.45 -2.76
CA HIS A 117 -13.74 4.92 -2.80
C HIS A 117 -12.38 5.46 -2.35
N MET A 118 -11.72 4.83 -1.37
CA MET A 118 -10.39 5.22 -0.90
C MET A 118 -9.32 4.94 -1.96
N ILE A 119 -9.28 3.73 -2.55
CA ILE A 119 -8.34 3.39 -3.63
C ILE A 119 -8.53 4.34 -4.81
N PHE A 120 -9.77 4.59 -5.21
CA PHE A 120 -10.06 5.55 -6.27
C PHE A 120 -9.58 6.95 -5.91
N TYR A 121 -9.87 7.45 -4.71
CA TYR A 121 -9.43 8.77 -4.25
C TYR A 121 -7.90 8.91 -4.27
N LEU A 122 -7.18 7.96 -3.68
CA LEU A 122 -5.71 7.96 -3.64
C LEU A 122 -5.12 7.88 -5.06
N THR A 123 -5.75 7.08 -5.94
CA THR A 123 -5.33 6.90 -7.34
C THR A 123 -5.74 8.07 -8.23
N LYS A 124 -6.80 8.80 -7.94
CA LYS A 124 -7.25 9.96 -8.73
C LYS A 124 -6.54 11.24 -8.34
N THR A 125 -6.20 11.41 -7.06
CA THR A 125 -5.66 12.68 -6.53
C THR A 125 -4.17 12.61 -6.21
N GLY A 126 -3.63 11.43 -5.90
CA GLY A 126 -2.28 11.31 -5.35
C GLY A 126 -2.11 11.95 -3.97
N GLY A 127 -3.21 12.11 -3.22
CA GLY A 127 -3.24 12.69 -1.89
C GLY A 127 -3.08 11.66 -0.76
N ASP A 128 -3.33 12.11 0.48
CA ASP A 128 -3.27 11.30 1.70
C ASP A 128 -4.69 10.92 2.16
N ALA A 129 -4.85 9.73 2.74
CA ALA A 129 -6.08 9.29 3.37
C ALA A 129 -6.62 10.27 4.44
N ARG A 130 -5.73 11.06 5.07
CA ARG A 130 -6.12 12.13 6.02
C ARG A 130 -7.00 13.22 5.40
N THR A 131 -6.90 13.41 4.09
CA THR A 131 -7.68 14.41 3.33
C THR A 131 -8.79 13.76 2.51
N PHE A 132 -9.16 12.52 2.82
CA PHE A 132 -10.28 11.83 2.20
C PHE A 132 -11.56 12.67 2.36
N PRO A 133 -12.27 12.99 1.26
CA PRO A 133 -13.42 13.86 1.34
C PRO A 133 -14.55 13.17 2.10
N GLU A 134 -15.26 13.93 2.94
CA GLU A 134 -16.42 13.42 3.67
C GLU A 134 -17.50 12.91 2.71
N MET A 135 -17.72 13.63 1.61
CA MET A 135 -18.62 13.23 0.52
C MET A 135 -17.86 13.28 -0.80
N MET A 136 -17.86 12.16 -1.53
CA MET A 136 -17.22 12.08 -2.85
C MET A 136 -18.01 12.89 -3.89
N PRO A 137 -17.35 13.56 -4.85
CA PRO A 137 -18.01 14.18 -5.99
C PRO A 137 -18.85 13.18 -6.80
N THR A 138 -20.02 13.61 -7.28
CA THR A 138 -20.93 12.78 -8.11
C THR A 138 -20.25 12.23 -9.37
N LYS A 139 -19.34 13.00 -9.98
CA LYS A 139 -18.55 12.56 -11.14
C LYS A 139 -17.68 11.33 -10.81
N TRP A 140 -17.10 11.29 -9.61
CA TRP A 140 -16.25 10.18 -9.20
C TRP A 140 -17.05 8.89 -8.98
N TYR A 141 -18.28 8.99 -8.48
CA TYR A 141 -19.16 7.82 -8.43
C TYR A 141 -19.42 7.24 -9.83
N ALA A 142 -19.71 8.08 -10.82
CA ALA A 142 -19.92 7.61 -12.19
C ALA A 142 -18.67 6.91 -12.75
N GLU A 143 -17.48 7.49 -12.56
CA GLU A 143 -16.21 6.88 -12.98
C GLU A 143 -15.97 5.52 -12.29
N ILE A 144 -16.25 5.41 -10.99
CA ILE A 144 -16.14 4.15 -10.24
C ILE A 144 -17.10 3.10 -10.81
N TYR A 145 -18.34 3.47 -11.12
CA TYR A 145 -19.31 2.56 -11.72
C TYR A 145 -18.91 2.11 -13.14
N ASP A 146 -18.32 3.00 -13.94
CA ASP A 146 -17.81 2.65 -15.27
C ASP A 146 -16.63 1.66 -15.18
N VAL A 147 -15.69 1.90 -14.26
CA VAL A 147 -14.59 0.97 -13.97
C VAL A 147 -15.12 -0.39 -13.53
N ARG A 148 -16.09 -0.39 -12.60
CA ARG A 148 -16.75 -1.60 -12.12
C ARG A 148 -17.42 -2.37 -13.27
N PHE A 149 -18.13 -1.66 -14.14
CA PHE A 149 -18.80 -2.27 -15.30
C PHE A 149 -17.79 -2.91 -16.27
N LYS A 150 -16.69 -2.23 -16.59
CA LYS A 150 -15.62 -2.77 -17.43
C LYS A 150 -15.03 -4.05 -16.83
N LEU A 151 -14.68 -4.01 -15.54
CA LEU A 151 -14.08 -5.15 -14.83
C LEU A 151 -15.04 -6.36 -14.79
N TYR A 152 -16.27 -6.17 -14.32
CA TYR A 152 -17.23 -7.27 -14.23
C TYR A 152 -17.65 -7.81 -15.59
N SER A 153 -17.62 -7.01 -16.65
CA SER A 153 -17.86 -7.50 -18.01
C SER A 153 -16.82 -8.56 -18.43
N VAL A 154 -15.55 -8.35 -18.07
CA VAL A 154 -14.47 -9.32 -18.31
C VAL A 154 -14.62 -10.55 -17.41
N LEU A 155 -14.76 -10.34 -16.09
CA LEU A 155 -14.83 -11.42 -15.11
C LEU A 155 -16.05 -12.32 -15.35
N GLN A 156 -17.22 -11.74 -15.63
CA GLN A 156 -18.45 -12.50 -15.85
C GLN A 156 -18.38 -13.29 -17.16
N ARG A 157 -17.79 -12.74 -18.22
CA ARG A 157 -17.58 -13.46 -19.48
C ARG A 157 -16.68 -14.68 -19.28
N ARG A 158 -15.60 -14.52 -18.52
CA ARG A 158 -14.66 -15.62 -18.23
C ARG A 158 -15.28 -16.69 -17.34
N LYS A 159 -15.95 -16.29 -16.27
CA LYS A 159 -16.75 -17.19 -15.43
C LYS A 159 -17.74 -17.99 -16.27
N ARG A 160 -18.48 -17.32 -17.16
CA ARG A 160 -19.44 -17.97 -18.07
C ARG A 160 -18.75 -19.01 -18.96
N GLN A 161 -17.66 -18.65 -19.62
CA GLN A 161 -16.92 -19.56 -20.50
C GLN A 161 -16.44 -20.81 -19.74
N PHE A 162 -15.86 -20.62 -18.56
CA PHE A 162 -15.42 -21.73 -17.71
C PHE A 162 -16.60 -22.62 -17.29
N HIS A 163 -17.70 -22.01 -16.82
CA HIS A 163 -18.87 -22.74 -16.37
C HIS A 163 -19.53 -23.55 -17.50
N GLU A 164 -19.65 -22.96 -18.70
CA GLU A 164 -20.21 -23.64 -19.88
C GLU A 164 -19.29 -24.75 -20.41
N SER A 165 -17.96 -24.60 -20.31
CA SER A 165 -17.02 -25.62 -20.78
C SER A 165 -16.87 -26.79 -19.81
N THR A 166 -16.88 -26.51 -18.50
CA THR A 166 -16.62 -27.52 -17.46
C THR A 166 -17.89 -28.14 -16.89
N TRP A 167 -19.06 -27.52 -17.11
CA TRP A 167 -20.32 -27.90 -16.48
C TRP A 167 -20.20 -27.96 -14.94
N ALA A 168 -19.29 -27.17 -14.37
CA ALA A 168 -19.07 -27.12 -12.94
C ALA A 168 -20.35 -26.70 -12.23
N ARG A 169 -20.67 -27.36 -11.10
CA ARG A 169 -21.86 -27.02 -10.31
C ARG A 169 -21.83 -25.57 -9.80
N GLU A 170 -20.62 -25.06 -9.56
CA GLU A 170 -20.38 -23.71 -9.08
C GLU A 170 -19.19 -23.11 -9.84
N ALA A 171 -19.32 -21.85 -10.21
CA ALA A 171 -18.25 -21.07 -10.84
C ALA A 171 -18.22 -19.68 -10.20
N PHE A 172 -17.02 -19.16 -9.98
CA PHE A 172 -16.79 -17.92 -9.26
C PHE A 172 -16.12 -16.90 -10.18
N HIS A 173 -16.22 -15.62 -9.84
CA HIS A 173 -15.45 -14.61 -10.55
C HIS A 173 -13.99 -14.76 -10.14
N ASP A 174 -13.07 -14.53 -11.07
CA ASP A 174 -11.66 -14.44 -10.70
C ASP A 174 -11.48 -13.33 -9.64
N PHE A 175 -10.55 -13.54 -8.72
CA PHE A 175 -10.24 -12.60 -7.63
C PHE A 175 -11.42 -12.31 -6.69
N HIS A 176 -12.41 -13.20 -6.61
CA HIS A 176 -13.47 -13.15 -5.62
C HIS A 176 -13.46 -14.44 -4.79
N PRO A 177 -13.74 -14.36 -3.48
CA PRO A 177 -13.98 -15.56 -2.69
C PRO A 177 -15.30 -16.22 -3.09
N HIS A 178 -15.49 -17.47 -2.65
CA HIS A 178 -16.73 -18.20 -2.86
C HIS A 178 -17.93 -17.48 -2.23
N ASP A 179 -17.75 -16.99 -1.00
CA ASP A 179 -18.73 -16.18 -0.28
C ASP A 179 -18.22 -14.75 -0.12
N LEU A 180 -18.67 -13.86 -1.00
CA LEU A 180 -18.27 -12.45 -0.98
C LEU A 180 -18.80 -11.71 0.25
N GLU A 181 -19.94 -12.13 0.81
CA GLU A 181 -20.58 -11.44 1.93
C GLU A 181 -19.86 -11.72 3.25
N HIS A 182 -19.41 -12.96 3.46
CA HIS A 182 -18.75 -13.37 4.70
C HIS A 182 -17.22 -13.34 4.61
N ASP A 183 -16.63 -13.73 3.46
CA ASP A 183 -15.18 -13.87 3.30
C ASP A 183 -14.53 -12.73 2.49
N GLY A 184 -15.33 -11.82 1.93
CA GLY A 184 -14.86 -10.74 1.07
C GLY A 184 -13.76 -9.88 1.70
N GLU A 185 -13.97 -9.41 2.92
CA GLU A 185 -13.03 -8.52 3.60
C GLU A 185 -11.68 -9.20 3.86
N ALA A 186 -11.70 -10.43 4.39
CA ALA A 186 -10.50 -11.20 4.66
C ALA A 186 -9.74 -11.54 3.36
N TYR A 187 -10.47 -11.90 2.30
CA TYR A 187 -9.89 -12.20 1.00
C TYR A 187 -9.17 -11.00 0.39
N TYR A 188 -9.84 -9.84 0.31
CA TYR A 188 -9.23 -8.64 -0.27
C TYR A 188 -8.10 -8.08 0.59
N SER A 189 -8.20 -8.17 1.92
CA SER A 189 -7.10 -7.78 2.81
C SER A 189 -5.83 -8.60 2.53
N LYS A 190 -5.96 -9.92 2.32
CA LYS A 190 -4.83 -10.78 1.96
C LYS A 190 -4.28 -10.44 0.57
N LEU A 191 -5.16 -10.22 -0.40
CA LEU A 191 -4.77 -9.84 -1.76
C LEU A 191 -3.96 -8.53 -1.77
N ILE A 192 -4.43 -7.50 -1.06
CA ILE A 192 -3.73 -6.21 -0.95
C ILE A 192 -2.39 -6.36 -0.24
N ALA A 193 -2.34 -7.12 0.86
CA ALA A 193 -1.09 -7.37 1.59
C ALA A 193 -0.07 -8.10 0.71
N LYS A 194 -0.50 -9.11 -0.04
CA LYS A 194 0.34 -9.85 -0.99
C LYS A 194 0.92 -8.93 -2.07
N GLU A 195 0.08 -8.08 -2.66
CA GLU A 195 0.50 -7.15 -3.71
C GLU A 195 1.45 -6.07 -3.18
N ALA A 196 1.19 -5.56 -1.97
CA ALA A 196 2.06 -4.60 -1.29
C ALA A 196 3.45 -5.21 -1.03
N THR A 197 3.52 -6.40 -0.45
CA THR A 197 4.78 -7.11 -0.20
C THR A 197 5.54 -7.40 -1.49
N ALA A 198 4.85 -7.83 -2.56
CA ALA A 198 5.48 -8.08 -3.86
C ALA A 198 6.07 -6.77 -4.45
N THR A 199 5.36 -5.65 -4.28
CA THR A 199 5.81 -4.33 -4.74
C THR A 199 7.02 -3.84 -3.94
N GLU A 200 7.01 -4.00 -2.62
CA GLU A 200 8.14 -3.62 -1.74
C GLU A 200 9.40 -4.44 -2.04
N LEU A 201 9.26 -5.75 -2.23
CA LEU A 201 10.39 -6.62 -2.60
C LEU A 201 10.95 -6.25 -3.99
N CYS A 202 10.07 -5.93 -4.94
CA CYS A 202 10.48 -5.43 -6.25
C CYS A 202 11.24 -4.10 -6.12
N ALA A 203 10.72 -3.15 -5.34
CA ALA A 203 11.38 -1.87 -5.08
C ALA A 203 12.75 -2.06 -4.42
N GLY A 204 12.86 -2.91 -3.40
CA GLY A 204 14.12 -3.24 -2.73
C GLY A 204 15.15 -3.85 -3.69
N ARG A 205 14.72 -4.77 -4.57
CA ARG A 205 15.59 -5.36 -5.61
C ARG A 205 16.10 -4.29 -6.60
N LEU A 206 15.23 -3.38 -7.03
CA LEU A 206 15.60 -2.29 -7.94
C LEU A 206 16.52 -1.26 -7.27
N MET A 207 16.30 -0.96 -5.99
CA MET A 207 17.16 -0.09 -5.19
C MET A 207 18.57 -0.65 -5.05
N GLY A 208 18.73 -1.97 -4.85
CA GLY A 208 20.04 -2.61 -4.73
C GLY A 208 20.95 -2.42 -5.94
N ASN A 209 20.38 -2.17 -7.13
CA ASN A 209 21.11 -1.87 -8.37
C ASN A 209 20.94 -0.41 -8.83
N PHE A 210 20.46 0.50 -7.96
CA PHE A 210 20.22 1.92 -8.25
C PHE A 210 19.26 2.19 -9.43
N ILE A 211 18.31 1.29 -9.68
CA ILE A 211 17.41 1.37 -10.84
C ILE A 211 16.17 2.24 -10.57
N LEU A 212 15.65 2.27 -9.33
CA LEU A 212 14.31 2.76 -9.00
C LEU A 212 14.03 4.23 -9.43
N PHE A 213 15.02 5.12 -9.36
CA PHE A 213 14.87 6.55 -9.67
C PHE A 213 15.71 7.04 -10.88
N SER A 214 15.91 6.16 -11.85
CA SER A 214 16.73 6.43 -13.04
C SER A 214 15.93 7.06 -14.21
N ASP A 215 15.29 8.22 -14.02
CA ASP A 215 14.33 8.79 -15.00
C ASP A 215 14.87 9.04 -16.40
N GLU A 216 16.08 9.59 -16.49
CA GLU A 216 16.71 9.94 -17.77
C GLU A 216 17.47 8.75 -18.39
N TYR A 217 17.46 7.61 -17.72
CA TYR A 217 18.33 6.49 -18.02
C TYR A 217 17.54 5.19 -18.13
N VAL A 218 17.84 4.40 -19.15
CA VAL A 218 17.28 3.06 -19.30
C VAL A 218 18.22 2.06 -18.63
N PRO A 219 17.80 1.40 -17.54
CA PRO A 219 18.59 0.34 -16.91
C PRO A 219 18.68 -0.88 -17.84
N VAL A 220 19.89 -1.46 -17.97
CA VAL A 220 20.18 -2.56 -18.88
C VAL A 220 20.94 -3.66 -18.13
N GLN A 221 20.34 -4.85 -18.08
CA GLN A 221 20.88 -6.02 -17.39
C GLN A 221 20.90 -7.30 -18.25
N SER A 222 20.44 -7.22 -19.51
CA SER A 222 20.44 -8.34 -20.47
C SER A 222 20.77 -7.85 -21.88
N GLY A 223 21.30 -8.75 -22.72
CA GLY A 223 21.56 -8.45 -24.13
C GLY A 223 20.31 -7.93 -24.86
N THR A 224 19.13 -8.50 -24.60
CA THR A 224 17.87 -8.04 -25.21
C THR A 224 17.54 -6.60 -24.80
N SER A 225 17.67 -6.25 -23.52
CA SER A 225 17.48 -4.87 -23.04
C SER A 225 18.52 -3.91 -23.61
N PHE A 226 19.76 -4.37 -23.83
CA PHE A 226 20.83 -3.58 -24.44
C PHE A 226 20.47 -3.19 -25.87
N TYR A 227 20.07 -4.15 -26.70
CA TYR A 227 19.64 -3.87 -28.07
C TYR A 227 18.42 -2.96 -28.12
N ARG A 228 17.46 -3.14 -27.21
CA ARG A 228 16.27 -2.28 -27.14
C ARG A 228 16.63 -0.84 -26.76
N ALA A 229 17.52 -0.64 -25.80
CA ALA A 229 17.99 0.69 -25.40
C ALA A 229 18.67 1.41 -26.58
N VAL A 230 19.60 0.73 -27.27
CA VAL A 230 20.30 1.26 -28.46
C VAL A 230 19.32 1.58 -29.60
N GLN A 231 18.25 0.80 -29.77
CA GLN A 231 17.24 1.05 -30.81
C GLN A 231 16.43 2.33 -30.60
N MET A 232 16.37 2.88 -29.38
CA MET A 232 15.52 4.05 -29.07
C MET A 232 15.91 5.30 -29.86
N ASP A 233 17.19 5.50 -30.11
CA ASP A 233 17.74 6.68 -30.79
C ASP A 233 18.73 6.31 -31.92
N GLY A 234 18.79 5.01 -32.27
CA GLY A 234 19.71 4.49 -33.28
C GLY A 234 21.17 4.43 -32.81
N GLY A 235 21.41 4.29 -31.51
CA GLY A 235 22.73 4.09 -30.91
C GLY A 235 23.55 5.37 -30.76
N LYS A 236 22.88 6.52 -30.70
CA LYS A 236 23.54 7.83 -30.55
C LYS A 236 23.79 8.21 -29.09
N GLY A 237 23.15 7.52 -28.16
CA GLY A 237 23.21 7.77 -26.73
C GLY A 237 24.52 7.30 -26.09
N THR A 238 24.59 7.45 -24.77
CA THR A 238 25.79 7.13 -23.97
C THR A 238 25.45 6.16 -22.87
N PHE A 239 26.31 5.14 -22.67
CA PHE A 239 26.20 4.24 -21.54
C PHE A 239 26.94 4.79 -20.32
N TYR A 240 26.42 4.51 -19.14
CA TYR A 240 26.99 4.89 -17.86
C TYR A 240 27.09 3.66 -16.96
N SER A 241 28.16 3.61 -16.17
CA SER A 241 28.36 2.65 -15.08
C SER A 241 28.54 3.40 -13.76
N LEU A 242 27.94 2.87 -12.70
CA LEU A 242 27.96 3.46 -11.35
C LEU A 242 28.99 2.81 -10.41
N GLY A 243 29.82 1.91 -10.94
CA GLY A 243 30.78 1.13 -10.15
C GLY A 243 30.74 -0.35 -10.51
N GLU A 244 31.69 -1.12 -9.97
CA GLU A 244 31.75 -2.59 -10.13
C GLU A 244 30.74 -3.31 -9.21
N ASP A 245 30.26 -2.63 -8.17
CA ASP A 245 29.26 -3.11 -7.21
C ASP A 245 27.83 -3.06 -7.77
N VAL A 246 27.59 -2.26 -8.81
CA VAL A 246 26.27 -2.14 -9.45
C VAL A 246 26.18 -3.10 -10.62
N ASN A 247 25.29 -4.10 -10.53
CA ASN A 247 25.09 -5.11 -11.56
C ASN A 247 24.10 -4.64 -12.64
N CYS A 248 24.33 -3.43 -13.16
CA CYS A 248 23.52 -2.79 -14.18
C CYS A 248 24.36 -1.73 -14.91
N ILE A 249 24.13 -1.56 -16.22
CA ILE A 249 24.56 -0.36 -16.94
C ILE A 249 23.36 0.45 -17.35
N PHE A 250 23.55 1.76 -17.50
CA PHE A 250 22.48 2.70 -17.74
C PHE A 250 22.67 3.39 -19.07
N TYR A 251 21.65 3.35 -19.93
CA TYR A 251 21.69 4.00 -21.23
C TYR A 251 20.97 5.34 -21.19
N ARG A 252 21.64 6.43 -21.57
CA ARG A 252 21.01 7.73 -21.79
C ARG A 252 20.86 7.95 -23.31
N PRO A 253 19.64 7.94 -23.86
CA PRO A 253 19.42 8.26 -25.27
C PRO A 253 19.91 9.67 -25.63
N ALA A 254 20.37 9.87 -26.87
CA ALA A 254 20.73 11.18 -27.39
C ALA A 254 19.47 11.97 -27.78
N GLY A 255 19.32 13.16 -27.20
CA GLY A 255 18.20 14.06 -27.47
C GLY A 255 17.72 14.77 -26.21
N ASP A 256 16.48 15.28 -26.26
CA ASP A 256 15.79 15.82 -25.10
C ASP A 256 15.58 14.73 -24.03
N ALA A 257 15.47 15.14 -22.77
CA ALA A 257 15.25 14.23 -21.65
C ALA A 257 14.03 13.31 -21.91
N LEU A 258 14.17 12.03 -21.54
CA LEU A 258 13.07 11.06 -21.65
C LEU A 258 11.86 11.60 -20.88
N MET A 259 10.77 11.86 -21.59
CA MET A 259 9.52 12.24 -20.95
C MET A 259 8.93 11.03 -20.24
N THR A 260 8.35 11.24 -19.06
CA THR A 260 7.59 10.21 -18.35
C THR A 260 6.46 9.71 -19.25
N PRO A 261 6.44 8.43 -19.65
CA PRO A 261 5.42 7.93 -20.57
C PRO A 261 4.02 7.96 -19.94
N ASP A 262 2.97 7.87 -20.77
CA ASP A 262 1.61 7.71 -20.26
C ASP A 262 1.48 6.34 -19.54
N PRO A 263 0.79 6.28 -18.38
CA PRO A 263 0.69 5.04 -17.62
C PRO A 263 -0.03 3.92 -18.40
N VAL A 264 -0.97 4.26 -19.28
CA VAL A 264 -1.65 3.29 -20.16
C VAL A 264 -0.67 2.73 -21.19
N GLU A 265 0.17 3.58 -21.79
CA GLU A 265 1.22 3.14 -22.73
C GLU A 265 2.25 2.24 -22.03
N CYS A 266 2.64 2.58 -20.78
CA CYS A 266 3.51 1.73 -19.96
C CYS A 266 2.93 0.33 -19.76
N PHE A 267 1.65 0.25 -19.40
CA PHE A 267 0.99 -1.05 -19.20
C PHE A 267 0.86 -1.84 -20.50
N GLN A 268 0.51 -1.18 -21.61
CA GLN A 268 0.43 -1.83 -22.93
C GLN A 268 1.79 -2.39 -23.35
N ALA A 269 2.87 -1.61 -23.21
CA ALA A 269 4.23 -2.07 -23.50
C ALA A 269 4.64 -3.28 -22.63
N LEU A 270 4.28 -3.26 -21.35
CA LEU A 270 4.52 -4.37 -20.43
C LEU A 270 3.71 -5.62 -20.83
N ALA A 271 2.42 -5.46 -21.12
CA ALA A 271 1.52 -6.55 -21.50
C ALA A 271 1.92 -7.18 -22.85
N ASP A 272 2.36 -6.37 -23.80
CA ASP A 272 2.90 -6.82 -25.08
C ASP A 272 4.19 -7.61 -24.88
N HIS A 273 5.13 -7.09 -24.09
CA HIS A 273 6.37 -7.79 -23.78
C HIS A 273 6.11 -9.12 -23.05
N ALA A 274 5.21 -9.12 -22.08
CA ALA A 274 4.78 -10.31 -21.35
C ALA A 274 4.16 -11.35 -22.31
N SER A 275 3.34 -10.90 -23.27
CA SER A 275 2.76 -11.77 -24.30
C SER A 275 3.80 -12.34 -25.26
N LEU A 276 4.77 -11.53 -25.70
CA LEU A 276 5.87 -11.96 -26.59
C LEU A 276 6.81 -12.97 -25.92
N THR A 277 6.95 -12.89 -24.59
CA THR A 277 7.78 -13.82 -23.80
C THR A 277 7.00 -15.03 -23.26
N GLY A 278 5.73 -15.19 -23.66
CA GLY A 278 4.90 -16.32 -23.28
C GLY A 278 4.35 -16.27 -21.85
N ARG A 279 4.45 -15.12 -21.16
CA ARG A 279 4.04 -14.92 -19.76
C ARG A 279 2.85 -13.96 -19.66
N LYS A 280 1.72 -14.33 -20.25
CA LYS A 280 0.54 -13.44 -20.30
C LYS A 280 -0.02 -13.17 -18.90
N PHE A 281 -0.50 -11.95 -18.69
CA PHE A 281 -1.30 -11.62 -17.51
C PHE A 281 -2.65 -12.33 -17.56
N GLU A 282 -3.17 -12.68 -16.37
CA GLU A 282 -4.55 -13.13 -16.25
C GLU A 282 -5.51 -12.02 -16.69
N PRO A 283 -6.57 -12.32 -17.47
CA PRO A 283 -7.46 -11.28 -18.01
C PRO A 283 -8.10 -10.38 -16.94
N GLY A 284 -8.46 -10.94 -15.78
CA GLY A 284 -9.00 -10.17 -14.67
C GLY A 284 -7.98 -9.18 -14.09
N TYR A 285 -6.73 -9.61 -13.91
CA TYR A 285 -5.65 -8.75 -13.40
C TYR A 285 -5.26 -7.68 -14.43
N ALA A 286 -5.21 -8.03 -15.72
CA ALA A 286 -4.99 -7.08 -16.79
C ALA A 286 -6.07 -5.99 -16.83
N ALA A 287 -7.34 -6.34 -16.67
CA ALA A 287 -8.45 -5.38 -16.61
C ALA A 287 -8.35 -4.44 -15.39
N VAL A 288 -7.89 -4.95 -14.24
CA VAL A 288 -7.64 -4.12 -13.05
C VAL A 288 -6.50 -3.12 -13.31
N LEU A 289 -5.38 -3.56 -13.89
CA LEU A 289 -4.26 -2.69 -14.22
C LEU A 289 -4.60 -1.65 -15.29
N GLU A 290 -5.39 -2.03 -16.30
CA GLU A 290 -5.88 -1.09 -17.31
C GLU A 290 -6.75 0.00 -16.66
N ALA A 291 -7.71 -0.37 -15.81
CA ALA A 291 -8.52 0.61 -15.07
C ALA A 291 -7.67 1.51 -14.15
N PHE A 292 -6.67 0.93 -13.46
CA PHE A 292 -5.77 1.68 -12.61
C PHE A 292 -4.96 2.72 -13.40
N THR A 293 -4.43 2.35 -14.56
CA THR A 293 -3.65 3.26 -15.42
C THR A 293 -4.51 4.31 -16.10
N GLU A 294 -5.76 4.01 -16.46
CA GLU A 294 -6.75 5.01 -16.93
C GLU A 294 -7.02 6.08 -15.85
N ILE A 295 -7.22 5.66 -14.58
CA ILE A 295 -7.43 6.60 -13.46
C ILE A 295 -6.17 7.45 -13.26
N LEU A 296 -4.97 6.88 -13.32
CA LEU A 296 -3.72 7.63 -13.25
C LEU A 296 -3.58 8.65 -14.39
N SER A 297 -3.90 8.25 -15.63
CA SER A 297 -3.83 9.15 -16.80
C SER A 297 -4.80 10.33 -16.66
N SER A 298 -5.95 10.12 -16.01
CA SER A 298 -6.91 11.20 -15.76
C SER A 298 -6.39 12.33 -14.83
N ARG A 299 -5.25 12.13 -14.15
CA ARG A 299 -4.57 13.19 -13.37
C ARG A 299 -3.97 14.30 -14.24
N LYS A 300 -3.73 14.02 -15.52
CA LYS A 300 -3.00 14.91 -16.44
C LYS A 300 -3.58 16.32 -16.51
N GLU A 301 -4.91 16.44 -16.47
CA GLU A 301 -5.58 17.73 -16.49
C GLU A 301 -5.18 18.62 -15.30
N GLY A 302 -5.00 18.03 -14.11
CA GLY A 302 -4.62 18.73 -12.88
C GLY A 302 -3.11 18.98 -12.71
N LEU A 303 -2.26 18.35 -13.53
CA LEU A 303 -0.80 18.36 -13.40
C LEU A 303 -0.12 18.85 -14.69
N GLN A 304 -0.78 19.75 -15.44
CA GLN A 304 -0.23 20.39 -16.65
C GLN A 304 0.25 19.39 -17.72
N GLY A 305 -0.44 18.26 -17.87
CA GLY A 305 -0.10 17.20 -18.82
C GLY A 305 0.78 16.08 -18.24
N HIS A 306 1.32 16.24 -17.04
CA HIS A 306 2.02 15.19 -16.30
C HIS A 306 1.04 14.39 -15.42
N TRP A 307 1.38 13.17 -15.02
CA TRP A 307 0.52 12.37 -14.12
C TRP A 307 1.21 11.99 -12.80
N PHE A 308 2.55 11.93 -12.82
CA PHE A 308 3.38 11.56 -11.68
C PHE A 308 4.16 12.77 -11.12
N THR A 309 4.97 13.40 -11.95
CA THR A 309 5.84 14.54 -11.61
C THR A 309 5.18 15.90 -11.86
N GLY A 310 5.61 16.93 -11.15
CA GLY A 310 5.36 18.33 -11.50
C GLY A 310 6.37 18.86 -12.55
N PRO A 311 6.16 20.09 -13.08
CA PRO A 311 7.09 20.70 -14.02
C PRO A 311 8.49 20.85 -13.42
N GLY A 312 9.50 20.22 -14.04
CA GLY A 312 10.90 20.24 -13.57
C GLY A 312 11.19 19.38 -12.34
N GLU A 313 10.22 18.58 -11.88
CA GLU A 313 10.36 17.62 -10.77
C GLU A 313 10.81 16.25 -11.31
N SER A 314 11.79 15.63 -10.66
CA SER A 314 12.18 14.24 -10.93
C SER A 314 11.20 13.23 -10.30
N SER A 315 11.20 11.97 -10.76
CA SER A 315 10.38 10.92 -10.13
C SER A 315 10.79 10.67 -8.69
N LYS A 316 12.09 10.79 -8.37
CA LYS A 316 12.64 10.75 -7.02
C LYS A 316 11.96 11.79 -6.12
N GLU A 317 11.94 13.05 -6.54
CA GLU A 317 11.33 14.15 -5.79
C GLU A 317 9.82 13.95 -5.66
N ALA A 318 9.15 13.54 -6.74
CA ALA A 318 7.73 13.26 -6.73
C ALA A 318 7.36 12.08 -5.81
N PHE A 319 8.19 11.04 -5.76
CA PHE A 319 8.04 9.91 -4.85
C PHE A 319 8.22 10.37 -3.40
N MET A 320 9.32 11.02 -3.07
CA MET A 320 9.60 11.50 -1.70
C MET A 320 8.56 12.51 -1.21
N ARG A 321 8.03 13.36 -2.09
CA ARG A 321 6.94 14.29 -1.74
C ARG A 321 5.63 13.58 -1.39
N ARG A 322 5.36 12.43 -2.01
CA ARG A 322 4.14 11.64 -1.80
C ARG A 322 4.29 10.56 -0.73
N LEU A 323 5.51 10.17 -0.40
CA LEU A 323 5.82 9.24 0.66
C LEU A 323 5.40 9.85 2.00
N LYS A 324 4.74 9.05 2.85
CA LYS A 324 4.33 9.54 4.17
C LYS A 324 5.56 9.64 5.08
N THR A 325 5.69 10.76 5.80
CA THR A 325 6.74 10.92 6.81
C THR A 325 6.62 9.97 8.00
N THR A 326 5.44 9.40 8.22
CA THR A 326 5.22 8.37 9.24
C THR A 326 5.41 6.95 8.70
N ASP A 327 5.78 6.80 7.43
CA ASP A 327 6.04 5.49 6.84
C ASP A 327 7.33 4.90 7.43
N PRO A 328 7.33 3.62 7.86
CA PRO A 328 8.53 3.01 8.45
C PRO A 328 9.70 2.90 7.46
N ALA A 329 9.44 2.93 6.15
CA ALA A 329 10.47 2.88 5.12
C ALA A 329 10.95 4.28 4.68
N HIS A 330 10.42 5.37 5.27
CA HIS A 330 10.77 6.74 4.87
C HIS A 330 12.29 6.98 4.89
N ASP A 331 12.94 6.66 6.01
CA ASP A 331 14.38 6.86 6.20
C ASP A 331 15.21 5.99 5.23
N ILE A 332 14.70 4.83 4.84
CA ILE A 332 15.34 3.92 3.88
C ILE A 332 15.33 4.55 2.48
N TYR A 333 14.18 5.07 2.05
CA TYR A 333 14.05 5.74 0.75
C TYR A 333 14.82 7.05 0.70
N GLU A 334 14.88 7.80 1.80
CA GLU A 334 15.67 9.03 1.91
C GLU A 334 17.17 8.73 1.77
N ALA A 335 17.70 7.76 2.52
CA ALA A 335 19.10 7.32 2.41
C ALA A 335 19.44 6.83 0.99
N TYR A 336 18.54 6.05 0.38
CA TYR A 336 18.72 5.60 -1.01
C TYR A 336 18.71 6.77 -2.00
N ALA A 337 17.82 7.74 -1.83
CA ALA A 337 17.73 8.91 -2.70
C ALA A 337 19.00 9.78 -2.64
N GLU A 338 19.61 9.90 -1.46
CA GLU A 338 20.88 10.58 -1.25
C GLU A 338 22.03 9.81 -1.91
N GLU A 339 22.19 8.51 -1.63
CA GLU A 339 23.25 7.68 -2.20
C GLU A 339 23.13 7.61 -3.73
N HIS A 340 21.92 7.41 -4.25
CA HIS A 340 21.66 7.42 -5.69
C HIS A 340 22.16 8.72 -6.34
N SER A 341 21.87 9.87 -5.73
CA SER A 341 22.30 11.17 -6.24
C SER A 341 23.82 11.35 -6.18
N GLU A 342 24.50 10.78 -5.20
CA GLU A 342 25.96 10.79 -5.09
C GLU A 342 26.63 9.88 -6.12
N ARG A 343 26.12 8.65 -6.30
CA ARG A 343 26.62 7.68 -7.29
C ARG A 343 26.54 8.25 -8.70
N TRP A 344 25.44 8.89 -9.05
CA TRP A 344 25.27 9.51 -10.37
C TRP A 344 26.23 10.68 -10.64
N LYS A 345 26.69 11.40 -9.61
CA LYS A 345 27.75 12.43 -9.78
C LYS A 345 29.09 11.83 -10.19
N ASN A 346 29.35 10.58 -9.79
CA ASN A 346 30.58 9.86 -10.06
C ASN A 346 30.44 8.82 -11.19
N ALA A 347 29.32 8.84 -11.91
CA ALA A 347 29.03 7.89 -12.97
C ALA A 347 30.07 7.95 -14.09
N LYS A 348 30.65 6.80 -14.45
CA LYS A 348 31.60 6.70 -15.55
C LYS A 348 30.87 6.50 -16.87
N ALA A 349 31.05 7.41 -17.82
CA ALA A 349 30.61 7.19 -19.20
C ALA A 349 31.43 6.05 -19.84
N LEU A 350 30.73 5.11 -20.48
CA LEU A 350 31.31 3.98 -21.19
C LEU A 350 31.13 4.15 -22.70
N SER A 351 32.15 3.77 -23.45
CA SER A 351 32.03 3.57 -24.89
C SER A 351 31.15 2.35 -25.22
N MET A 352 30.61 2.29 -26.43
CA MET A 352 29.82 1.14 -26.91
C MET A 352 30.61 -0.17 -26.82
N ASP A 353 31.91 -0.14 -27.13
CA ASP A 353 32.78 -1.32 -27.07
C ASP A 353 33.00 -1.80 -25.63
N GLU A 354 33.16 -0.88 -24.67
CA GLU A 354 33.27 -1.23 -23.25
C GLU A 354 31.96 -1.81 -22.72
N ALA A 355 30.83 -1.19 -23.07
CA ALA A 355 29.50 -1.65 -22.65
C ALA A 355 29.18 -3.05 -23.23
N THR A 356 29.51 -3.28 -24.50
CA THR A 356 29.32 -4.58 -25.16
C THR A 356 30.18 -5.67 -24.51
N LYS A 357 31.41 -5.35 -24.10
CA LYS A 357 32.30 -6.29 -23.41
C LYS A 357 31.84 -6.61 -21.98
N ALA A 358 31.23 -5.66 -21.28
CA ALA A 358 30.72 -5.85 -19.92
C ALA A 358 29.41 -6.66 -19.87
N MET A 359 28.60 -6.61 -20.92
CA MET A 359 27.25 -7.18 -20.96
C MET A 359 27.15 -8.68 -20.61
N PRO A 360 28.02 -9.58 -21.11
CA PRO A 360 27.92 -11.00 -20.79
C PRO A 360 28.11 -11.29 -19.29
N GLU A 361 28.97 -10.52 -18.62
CA GLU A 361 29.19 -10.69 -17.18
C GLU A 361 28.00 -10.17 -16.36
N ILE A 362 27.44 -9.03 -16.75
CA ILE A 362 26.26 -8.44 -16.12
C ILE A 362 25.06 -9.40 -16.25
N GLU A 363 24.82 -9.92 -17.45
CA GLU A 363 23.71 -10.85 -17.69
C GLU A 363 23.87 -12.15 -16.89
N ARG A 364 25.11 -12.65 -16.77
CA ARG A 364 25.40 -13.83 -15.92
C ARG A 364 25.10 -13.55 -14.45
N LYS A 365 25.58 -12.42 -13.90
CA LYS A 365 25.31 -12.03 -12.51
C LYS A 365 23.81 -11.79 -12.28
N TYR A 366 23.14 -11.14 -13.23
CA TYR A 366 21.70 -10.90 -13.21
C TYR A 366 20.90 -12.20 -13.16
N ALA A 367 21.28 -13.21 -13.94
CA ALA A 367 20.63 -14.52 -13.91
C ALA A 367 20.79 -15.20 -12.54
N ILE A 368 21.98 -15.13 -11.94
CA ILE A 368 22.25 -15.66 -10.59
C ILE A 368 21.41 -14.91 -9.55
N GLU A 369 21.40 -13.57 -9.59
CA GLU A 369 20.57 -12.74 -8.70
C GLU A 369 19.09 -13.05 -8.84
N CYS A 370 18.59 -13.34 -10.05
CA CYS A 370 17.21 -13.74 -10.26
C CYS A 370 16.88 -15.09 -9.62
N GLU A 371 17.79 -16.06 -9.68
CA GLU A 371 17.60 -17.37 -9.01
C GLU A 371 17.66 -17.23 -7.49
N GLU A 372 18.62 -16.48 -6.95
CA GLU A 372 18.70 -16.23 -5.50
C GLU A 372 17.52 -15.40 -4.98
N TYR A 373 17.01 -14.47 -5.78
CA TYR A 373 15.82 -13.70 -5.43
C TYR A 373 14.58 -14.61 -5.27
N LYS A 374 14.47 -15.71 -6.03
CA LYS A 374 13.40 -16.70 -5.79
C LYS A 374 13.54 -17.34 -4.42
N ASN A 375 14.77 -17.68 -3.99
CA ASN A 375 15.04 -18.22 -2.65
C ASN A 375 14.64 -17.23 -1.55
N ILE A 376 14.96 -15.95 -1.74
CA ILE A 376 14.56 -14.88 -0.81
C ILE A 376 13.04 -14.72 -0.76
N LEU A 377 12.37 -14.75 -1.91
CA LEU A 377 10.90 -14.70 -1.99
C LEU A 377 10.26 -15.84 -1.19
N TYR A 378 10.82 -17.07 -1.27
CA TYR A 378 10.38 -18.20 -0.45
C TYR A 378 10.71 -18.05 1.05
N GLY A 379 11.71 -17.27 1.42
CA GLY A 379 12.09 -17.03 2.81
C GLY A 379 11.30 -15.92 3.50
N VAL A 380 10.80 -14.93 2.75
CA VAL A 380 10.20 -13.70 3.30
C VAL A 380 8.68 -13.66 3.16
N ASN A 381 8.10 -14.37 2.19
CA ASN A 381 6.66 -14.40 1.97
C ASN A 381 6.07 -15.76 2.40
N ASP A 382 5.48 -15.83 3.59
CA ASP A 382 4.90 -17.07 4.16
C ASP A 382 3.88 -17.76 3.23
N GLU A 383 3.17 -17.03 2.36
CA GLU A 383 2.21 -17.62 1.41
C GLU A 383 2.88 -18.15 0.14
N MET A 384 3.91 -17.46 -0.41
CA MET A 384 4.72 -18.02 -1.50
C MET A 384 5.59 -19.17 -1.01
N ALA A 385 6.06 -19.09 0.23
CA ALA A 385 6.69 -20.17 0.96
C ALA A 385 5.72 -21.33 1.17
N ALA A 386 4.42 -21.08 1.42
CA ALA A 386 3.44 -22.15 1.60
C ALA A 386 3.22 -22.95 0.31
N ALA A 387 3.14 -22.31 -0.86
CA ALA A 387 3.05 -23.00 -2.15
C ALA A 387 4.33 -23.83 -2.43
N GLY A 388 5.51 -23.23 -2.24
CA GLY A 388 6.79 -23.93 -2.39
C GLY A 388 7.03 -25.02 -1.35
N LYS A 389 6.57 -24.83 -0.11
CA LYS A 389 6.60 -25.85 0.97
C LYS A 389 5.63 -26.98 0.66
N LEU A 390 4.45 -26.73 0.11
CA LEU A 390 3.51 -27.77 -0.26
C LEU A 390 4.07 -28.65 -1.38
N GLU A 391 4.72 -28.05 -2.39
CA GLU A 391 5.46 -28.77 -3.43
C GLU A 391 6.65 -29.56 -2.84
N GLN A 392 7.45 -28.95 -1.96
CA GLN A 392 8.57 -29.62 -1.28
C GLN A 392 8.10 -30.75 -0.35
N GLU A 393 6.99 -30.59 0.36
CA GLU A 393 6.38 -31.60 1.21
C GLU A 393 5.80 -32.75 0.38
N GLN A 394 5.23 -32.47 -0.79
CA GLN A 394 4.77 -33.51 -1.71
C GLN A 394 5.96 -34.27 -2.32
N LEU A 395 7.03 -33.58 -2.71
CA LEU A 395 8.27 -34.19 -3.19
C LEU A 395 8.97 -35.00 -2.09
N ALA A 396 9.00 -34.49 -0.86
CA ALA A 396 9.56 -35.20 0.30
C ALA A 396 8.73 -36.45 0.63
N LYS A 397 7.39 -36.38 0.59
CA LYS A 397 6.52 -37.56 0.73
C LYS A 397 6.77 -38.59 -0.37
N LEU A 398 6.98 -38.17 -1.61
CA LEU A 398 7.34 -39.07 -2.72
C LEU A 398 8.73 -39.70 -2.54
N ALA A 399 9.68 -38.97 -1.94
CA ALA A 399 11.01 -39.47 -1.60
C ALA A 399 10.96 -40.48 -0.44
N ASP A 400 10.22 -40.17 0.62
CA ASP A 400 10.06 -41.01 1.82
C ASP A 400 9.32 -42.33 1.50
N LEU A 401 8.43 -42.33 0.50
CA LEU A 401 7.76 -43.52 -0.02
C LEU A 401 8.62 -44.36 -0.97
N GLY A 402 9.84 -43.92 -1.30
CA GLY A 402 10.76 -44.60 -2.23
C GLY A 402 10.34 -44.55 -3.71
N GLU A 403 9.25 -43.85 -4.03
CA GLU A 403 8.72 -43.72 -5.39
C GLU A 403 9.52 -42.72 -6.24
N LEU A 404 10.14 -41.71 -5.62
CA LEU A 404 10.94 -40.72 -6.33
C LEU A 404 12.22 -41.32 -6.92
N GLN A 405 12.92 -42.18 -6.15
CA GLN A 405 14.14 -42.84 -6.58
C GLN A 405 13.85 -43.83 -7.73
N GLY A 406 12.76 -44.60 -7.63
CA GLY A 406 12.33 -45.52 -8.70
C GLY A 406 11.95 -44.82 -10.01
N LYS A 407 11.36 -43.61 -9.94
CA LYS A 407 10.98 -42.80 -11.12
C LYS A 407 12.19 -42.08 -11.74
N LEU A 408 13.10 -41.57 -10.92
CA LEU A 408 14.36 -40.95 -11.37
C LEU A 408 15.32 -41.96 -12.01
N ASP A 409 15.47 -43.15 -11.41
CA ASP A 409 16.30 -44.23 -11.95
C ASP A 409 15.72 -44.81 -13.27
N GLY A 410 14.42 -44.64 -13.50
CA GLY A 410 13.73 -44.96 -14.75
C GLY A 410 13.80 -43.89 -15.84
N GLY A 411 14.39 -42.71 -15.55
CA GLY A 411 14.47 -41.59 -16.48
C GLY A 411 13.17 -40.81 -16.68
N GLU A 412 12.19 -40.95 -15.78
CA GLU A 412 10.90 -40.25 -15.87
C GLU A 412 11.01 -38.83 -15.28
N LEU A 413 10.51 -37.83 -16.03
CA LEU A 413 10.32 -36.47 -15.53
C LEU A 413 9.11 -36.44 -14.58
N VAL A 414 9.35 -36.20 -13.30
CA VAL A 414 8.30 -36.03 -12.28
C VAL A 414 7.96 -34.55 -12.15
N ALA A 415 6.82 -34.12 -12.69
CA ALA A 415 6.24 -32.82 -12.37
C ALA A 415 5.14 -33.00 -11.32
N VAL A 416 4.94 -32.03 -10.45
CA VAL A 416 3.91 -32.07 -9.40
C VAL A 416 2.95 -30.91 -9.61
N ASN A 417 1.64 -31.17 -9.55
CA ASN A 417 0.60 -30.15 -9.57
C ASN A 417 -0.17 -30.16 -8.23
N ALA A 418 -1.18 -29.30 -8.10
CA ALA A 418 -2.01 -29.21 -6.89
C ALA A 418 -2.75 -30.52 -6.52
N GLU A 419 -2.83 -31.49 -7.43
CA GLU A 419 -3.50 -32.79 -7.26
C GLU A 419 -2.51 -33.97 -7.08
N GLY A 420 -1.21 -33.77 -7.29
CA GLY A 420 -0.16 -34.78 -7.08
C GLY A 420 0.86 -34.88 -8.23
N ALA A 421 1.54 -36.02 -8.32
CA ALA A 421 2.55 -36.27 -9.35
C ALA A 421 1.92 -36.50 -10.73
N MET A 422 2.37 -35.75 -11.73
CA MET A 422 2.01 -35.90 -13.13
C MET A 422 2.88 -36.96 -13.81
N SER A 423 2.29 -37.73 -14.73
CA SER A 423 3.05 -38.65 -15.59
C SER A 423 3.77 -37.89 -16.71
N ALA A 424 4.83 -38.50 -17.28
CA ALA A 424 5.59 -37.92 -18.39
C ALA A 424 4.69 -37.56 -19.61
N ASP A 425 3.68 -38.38 -19.91
CA ASP A 425 2.68 -38.11 -20.94
C ASP A 425 1.82 -36.88 -20.63
N ALA A 426 1.47 -36.67 -19.36
CA ALA A 426 0.68 -35.50 -18.95
C ALA A 426 1.53 -34.22 -19.02
N VAL A 427 2.81 -34.30 -18.69
CA VAL A 427 3.77 -33.19 -18.83
C VAL A 427 4.01 -32.86 -20.29
N SER A 428 4.23 -33.87 -21.15
CA SER A 428 4.40 -33.66 -22.59
C SER A 428 3.16 -33.03 -23.21
N LYS A 429 1.96 -33.51 -22.87
CA LYS A 429 0.71 -32.91 -23.36
C LYS A 429 0.52 -31.48 -22.87
N ALA A 430 0.86 -31.17 -21.62
CA ALA A 430 0.78 -29.81 -21.10
C ALA A 430 1.77 -28.88 -21.82
N LEU A 431 2.97 -29.36 -22.17
CA LEU A 431 3.96 -28.63 -22.96
C LEU A 431 3.48 -28.43 -24.41
N ASP A 432 2.92 -29.46 -25.04
CA ASP A 432 2.36 -29.39 -26.40
C ASP A 432 1.16 -28.42 -26.47
N GLU A 433 0.31 -28.42 -25.43
CA GLU A 433 -0.78 -27.46 -25.28
C GLU A 433 -0.27 -26.03 -25.09
N LEU A 434 0.78 -25.84 -24.28
CA LEU A 434 1.44 -24.55 -24.09
C LEU A 434 2.05 -24.03 -25.41
N ASP A 435 2.73 -24.89 -26.16
CA ASP A 435 3.30 -24.56 -27.47
C ASP A 435 2.20 -24.25 -28.50
N SER A 436 1.10 -25.01 -28.51
CA SER A 436 -0.07 -24.71 -29.35
C SER A 436 -0.70 -23.35 -29.01
N VAL A 437 -0.79 -23.02 -27.72
CA VAL A 437 -1.30 -21.72 -27.26
C VAL A 437 -0.33 -20.60 -27.62
N ARG A 438 0.99 -20.83 -27.51
CA ARG A 438 2.03 -19.88 -27.94
C ARG A 438 1.91 -19.58 -29.43
N ASP A 439 1.82 -20.61 -30.27
CA ASP A 439 1.78 -20.45 -31.72
C ASP A 439 0.49 -19.74 -32.17
N LYS A 440 -0.67 -20.10 -31.61
CA LYS A 440 -1.93 -19.37 -31.82
C LYS A 440 -1.85 -17.91 -31.37
N SER A 441 -1.13 -17.65 -30.29
CA SER A 441 -0.92 -16.28 -29.78
C SER A 441 -0.04 -15.45 -30.71
N VAL A 442 1.02 -16.05 -31.24
CA VAL A 442 1.89 -15.44 -32.25
C VAL A 442 1.10 -15.12 -33.52
N ASP A 443 0.29 -16.07 -34.00
CA ASP A 443 -0.55 -15.88 -35.19
C ASP A 443 -1.60 -14.77 -34.99
N MET A 444 -2.23 -14.70 -33.82
CA MET A 444 -3.16 -13.62 -33.49
C MET A 444 -2.48 -12.25 -33.45
N VAL A 445 -1.25 -12.17 -32.93
CA VAL A 445 -0.46 -10.93 -32.88
C VAL A 445 0.06 -10.51 -34.27
N MET A 446 0.39 -11.47 -35.13
CA MET A 446 0.76 -11.17 -36.52
C MET A 446 -0.46 -10.74 -37.35
N ALA A 447 -1.63 -11.33 -37.07
CA ALA A 447 -2.89 -10.94 -37.71
C ALA A 447 -3.35 -9.52 -37.33
N THR A 448 -3.02 -8.99 -36.15
CA THR A 448 -3.32 -7.61 -35.77
C THR A 448 -2.36 -6.57 -36.36
N LYS A 449 -1.16 -6.98 -36.82
CA LYS A 449 -0.20 -6.08 -37.50
C LYS A 449 -0.52 -5.80 -38.97
N LEU A 450 -1.20 -6.71 -39.67
CA LEU A 450 -1.53 -6.56 -41.09
C LEU A 450 -2.53 -5.41 -41.39
N PRO A 451 -3.64 -5.21 -40.63
CA PRO A 451 -4.58 -4.13 -40.90
C PRO A 451 -4.04 -2.72 -40.58
N ALA A 452 -3.06 -2.61 -39.69
CA ALA A 452 -2.46 -1.33 -39.29
C ALA A 452 -1.46 -0.79 -40.33
N LEU A 453 -0.85 -1.67 -41.13
CA LEU A 453 0.10 -1.28 -42.19
C LEU A 453 -0.58 -0.94 -43.52
N GLU A 454 -1.79 -1.44 -43.79
CA GLU A 454 -2.52 -1.13 -45.03
C GLU A 454 -3.28 0.21 -45.00
N LYS A 455 -3.44 0.85 -43.83
CA LYS A 455 -4.06 2.19 -43.71
C LYS A 455 -3.09 3.37 -43.86
N ARG A 456 -1.82 3.11 -44.19
CA ARG A 456 -0.85 4.13 -44.60
C ARG A 456 -0.34 3.83 -46.02
N LYS A 457 -1.21 4.04 -47.01
CA LYS A 457 -0.82 4.33 -48.40
C LYS A 457 -1.67 5.46 -48.94
#